data_AF-A0A1M7FLP1-F1
#
_entry.id   AF-A0A1M7FLP1-F1
#
_cell.length_a   1.000
_cell.length_b   1.000
_cell.length_c   1.000
_cell.angle_alpha   90.00
_cell.angle_beta   90.00
_cell.angle_gamma   90.00
#
_symmetry.space_group_name_H-M   'P 1'
#
loop_
_entity.id
_entity.type
_entity.pdbx_description
1 polymer ?
#
loop_
_entity_poly.entity_id
_entity_poly.type
_entity_poly.pdbx_seq_one_letter_code
_entity_poly.pdbx_strand_id
1 'polypeptide(L)'
;MPISRKFLVFTLLPLFASCAVYTGKTVPPEKAETRLQGELTRENGQLWLKPCQDPRRFAVMEGNTTITQDASELLGTGHSALFADLRGAMGSTQVSGADGAMQVSRVYRLQPEGHGCDDPNFKRTVLRASGQEPLWSVNVSNKGMVLSGPDREPLALPYMEEQLPEGRINLTSEANGERVELWLAPQRCVDSMSGAVQHMSAQLRLNGKLMRGCASFGGARND
;
A
#
# COMPACT_ATOMS: atom_id res chain seq x y z
N MET A 1 28.24 -81.41 -15.77
CA MET A 1 28.18 -80.56 -14.56
C MET A 1 28.08 -79.10 -14.99
N PRO A 2 26.95 -78.39 -14.77
CA PRO A 2 26.78 -77.01 -15.21
C PRO A 2 26.84 -76.00 -14.05
N ILE A 3 27.69 -74.98 -14.17
CA ILE A 3 27.80 -73.76 -13.34
C ILE A 3 28.44 -72.72 -14.29
N SER A 4 28.07 -71.46 -14.49
CA SER A 4 27.06 -70.52 -14.00
C SER A 4 27.12 -69.33 -14.99
N ARG A 5 26.02 -68.95 -15.64
CA ARG A 5 25.21 -67.74 -15.38
C ARG A 5 25.96 -66.39 -15.38
N LYS A 6 25.84 -65.69 -16.52
CA LYS A 6 25.62 -64.24 -16.75
C LYS A 6 26.51 -63.20 -16.03
N PHE A 7 27.26 -62.42 -16.81
CA PHE A 7 27.69 -61.04 -16.52
C PHE A 7 27.88 -60.32 -17.88
N LEU A 8 27.63 -59.04 -18.13
CA LEU A 8 26.82 -57.99 -17.50
C LEU A 8 26.94 -56.80 -18.48
N VAL A 9 25.82 -56.34 -19.03
CA VAL A 9 25.73 -55.11 -19.82
C VAL A 9 25.66 -53.94 -18.82
N PHE A 10 26.66 -53.04 -18.81
CA PHE A 10 26.56 -51.76 -18.10
C PHE A 10 27.44 -50.70 -18.77
N THR A 11 26.88 -50.03 -19.78
CA THR A 11 27.38 -48.73 -20.24
C THR A 11 26.18 -47.82 -20.49
N LEU A 12 25.77 -47.08 -19.46
CA LEU A 12 24.98 -45.85 -19.62
C LEU A 12 25.24 -44.97 -18.38
N LEU A 13 26.20 -44.06 -18.48
CA LEU A 13 26.44 -43.03 -17.46
C LEU A 13 25.29 -42.00 -17.48
N PRO A 14 24.78 -41.57 -16.31
CA PRO A 14 23.60 -40.73 -16.21
C PRO A 14 23.94 -39.25 -16.50
N LEU A 15 23.26 -38.69 -17.50
CA LEU A 15 23.18 -37.25 -17.77
C LEU A 15 22.13 -36.61 -16.83
N PHE A 16 22.37 -36.53 -15.53
CA PHE A 16 21.51 -35.77 -14.61
C PHE A 16 22.29 -35.22 -13.42
N ALA A 17 22.90 -34.04 -13.56
CA ALA A 17 23.30 -33.24 -12.42
C ALA A 17 23.47 -31.76 -12.80
N SER A 18 22.37 -31.02 -12.89
CA SER A 18 22.40 -29.57 -12.70
C SER A 18 21.02 -29.06 -12.25
N CYS A 19 20.66 -29.36 -11.01
CA CYS A 19 19.77 -28.48 -10.27
C CYS A 19 20.59 -27.26 -9.84
N ALA A 20 20.56 -26.20 -10.64
CA ALA A 20 21.02 -24.90 -10.19
C ALA A 20 20.05 -24.42 -9.08
N VAL A 21 20.48 -24.55 -7.83
CA VAL A 21 19.77 -24.01 -6.67
C VAL A 21 19.87 -22.49 -6.76
N TYR A 22 18.78 -21.83 -7.15
CA TYR A 22 18.66 -20.38 -7.09
C TYR A 22 18.60 -19.95 -5.61
N THR A 23 19.75 -19.57 -5.05
CA THR A 23 19.81 -18.89 -3.75
C THR A 23 19.45 -17.42 -3.98
N GLY A 24 18.15 -17.11 -3.97
CA GLY A 24 17.69 -15.72 -3.97
C GLY A 24 18.38 -14.95 -2.84
N LYS A 25 18.72 -13.68 -3.10
CA LYS A 25 19.36 -12.79 -2.11
C LYS A 25 18.59 -12.84 -0.79
N THR A 26 19.25 -13.24 0.29
CA THR A 26 18.70 -13.22 1.64
C THR A 26 18.45 -11.76 2.05
N VAL A 27 17.19 -11.37 2.21
CA VAL A 27 16.84 -10.09 2.86
C VAL A 27 17.22 -10.25 4.34
N PRO A 28 18.08 -9.38 4.91
CA PRO A 28 18.46 -9.47 6.32
C PRO A 28 17.20 -9.41 7.21
N PRO A 29 17.05 -10.33 8.18
CA PRO A 29 15.87 -10.39 9.06
C PRO A 29 15.70 -9.13 9.94
N GLU A 30 16.77 -8.34 10.10
CA GLU A 30 16.80 -7.09 10.86
C GLU A 30 16.10 -5.90 10.14
N LYS A 31 15.54 -6.12 8.95
CA LYS A 31 14.77 -5.11 8.18
C LYS A 31 13.45 -5.65 7.62
N ALA A 32 12.81 -6.60 8.32
CA ALA A 32 11.44 -6.97 7.99
C ALA A 32 10.50 -5.83 8.44
N GLU A 33 10.13 -4.94 7.53
CA GLU A 33 9.16 -3.89 7.81
C GLU A 33 7.75 -4.48 7.85
N THR A 34 6.95 -4.02 8.81
CA THR A 34 5.54 -4.38 8.95
C THR A 34 4.67 -3.23 8.47
N ARG A 35 3.58 -3.54 7.78
CA ARG A 35 2.52 -2.58 7.45
C ARG A 35 1.36 -2.74 8.44
N LEU A 36 0.98 -1.65 9.11
CA LEU A 36 -0.11 -1.61 10.08
C LEU A 36 -1.08 -0.50 9.73
N GLN A 37 -2.37 -0.78 9.90
CA GLN A 37 -3.41 0.22 9.91
C GLN A 37 -3.90 0.43 11.33
N GLY A 38 -4.20 1.67 11.70
CA GLY A 38 -4.64 1.97 13.04
C GLY A 38 -5.09 3.40 13.24
N GLU A 39 -5.49 3.65 14.47
CA GLU A 39 -5.74 4.97 15.00
C GLU A 39 -4.41 5.57 15.47
N LEU A 40 -4.11 6.80 15.02
CA LEU A 40 -2.97 7.58 15.42
C LEU A 40 -3.43 8.73 16.33
N THR A 41 -2.95 8.76 17.56
CA THR A 41 -3.24 9.81 18.54
C THR A 41 -1.96 10.49 19.02
N ARG A 42 -2.10 11.64 19.68
CA ARG A 42 -0.99 12.33 20.34
C ARG A 42 -1.26 12.48 21.82
N GLU A 43 -0.36 11.95 22.65
CA GLU A 43 -0.42 12.09 24.11
C GLU A 43 0.94 12.57 24.61
N ASN A 44 0.98 13.68 25.36
CA ASN A 44 2.22 14.27 25.91
C ASN A 44 3.33 14.47 24.85
N GLY A 45 2.94 14.84 23.62
CA GLY A 45 3.87 15.04 22.49
C GLY A 45 4.26 13.76 21.76
N GLN A 46 4.07 12.58 22.34
CA GLN A 46 4.33 11.29 21.71
C GLN A 46 3.15 10.90 20.79
N LEU A 47 3.49 10.42 19.58
CA LEU A 47 2.51 9.80 18.68
C LEU A 47 2.33 8.32 19.03
N TRP A 48 1.08 7.87 19.06
CA TRP A 48 0.70 6.51 19.40
C TRP A 48 -0.09 5.90 18.27
N LEU A 49 0.31 4.71 17.81
CA LEU A 49 -0.46 3.92 16.86
C LEU A 49 -1.14 2.76 17.59
N LYS A 50 -2.47 2.72 17.57
CA LYS A 50 -3.27 1.58 17.98
C LYS A 50 -3.81 0.87 16.73
N PRO A 51 -3.35 -0.35 16.39
CA PRO A 51 -3.82 -1.02 15.19
C PRO A 51 -5.32 -1.35 15.23
N CYS A 52 -5.98 -1.33 14.09
CA CYS A 52 -7.45 -1.39 13.97
C CYS A 52 -8.14 -2.56 14.69
N GLN A 53 -7.46 -3.70 14.85
CA GLN A 53 -8.01 -4.93 15.43
C GLN A 53 -7.07 -5.52 16.48
N ASP A 54 -6.25 -4.67 17.11
CA ASP A 54 -5.25 -5.06 18.08
C ASP A 54 -5.33 -4.15 19.30
N PRO A 55 -5.39 -4.70 20.53
CA PRO A 55 -5.42 -3.87 21.73
C PRO A 55 -4.08 -3.19 22.03
N ARG A 56 -2.98 -3.66 21.43
CA ARG A 56 -1.64 -3.10 21.65
C ARG A 56 -1.54 -1.68 21.10
N ARG A 57 -0.62 -0.90 21.68
CA ARG A 57 -0.27 0.44 21.21
C ARG A 57 1.24 0.59 21.07
N PHE A 58 1.65 1.21 19.97
CA PHE A 58 3.05 1.39 19.62
C PHE A 58 3.43 2.86 19.66
N ALA A 59 4.57 3.16 20.29
CA ALA A 59 5.18 4.47 20.17
C ALA A 59 5.67 4.67 18.73
N VAL A 60 5.18 5.71 18.06
CA VAL A 60 5.59 6.04 16.70
C VAL A 60 6.86 6.86 16.74
N MET A 61 7.87 6.41 16.00
CA MET A 61 9.12 7.11 15.79
C MET A 61 9.26 7.44 14.31
N GLU A 62 9.64 8.69 14.02
CA GLU A 62 9.78 9.18 12.66
C GLU A 62 11.10 8.69 12.04
N GLY A 63 11.00 8.01 10.89
CA GLY A 63 12.16 7.65 10.08
C GLY A 63 12.40 8.70 9.01
N ASN A 64 12.40 8.29 7.74
CA ASN A 64 12.57 9.20 6.60
C ASN A 64 11.23 9.79 6.13
N THR A 65 10.32 10.08 7.05
CA THR A 65 8.95 10.56 6.76
C THR A 65 8.71 11.93 7.37
N THR A 66 7.53 12.50 7.10
CA THR A 66 7.03 13.76 7.71
C THR A 66 5.85 13.51 8.65
N ILE A 67 5.68 12.27 9.14
CA ILE A 67 4.51 11.86 9.92
C ILE A 67 4.30 12.72 11.17
N THR A 68 5.37 13.16 11.82
CA THR A 68 5.25 13.97 13.05
C THR A 68 4.62 15.32 12.75
N GLN A 69 5.07 15.97 11.67
CA GLN A 69 4.53 17.24 11.21
C GLN A 69 3.09 17.07 10.72
N ASP A 70 2.86 16.11 9.83
CA ASP A 70 1.56 15.85 9.21
C ASP A 70 0.48 15.55 10.27
N ALA A 71 0.82 14.74 11.28
CA ALA A 71 -0.08 14.46 12.39
C ALA A 71 -0.28 15.66 13.32
N SER A 72 0.73 16.53 13.48
CA SER A 72 0.57 17.76 14.28
C SER A 72 -0.40 18.73 13.63
N GLU A 73 -0.28 18.92 12.31
CA GLU A 73 -1.18 19.77 11.52
C GLU A 73 -2.62 19.26 11.59
N LEU A 74 -2.82 17.96 11.34
CA LEU A 74 -4.14 17.34 11.33
C LEU A 74 -4.80 17.20 12.72
N LEU A 75 -4.04 16.89 13.78
CA LEU A 75 -4.61 16.85 15.13
C LEU A 75 -4.86 18.26 15.69
N GLY A 76 -4.09 19.26 15.23
CA GLY A 76 -4.22 20.65 15.63
C GLY A 76 -5.53 21.33 15.19
N THR A 77 -6.25 20.76 14.22
CA THR A 77 -7.54 21.28 13.74
C THR A 77 -8.75 20.76 14.53
N GLY A 78 -8.53 20.10 15.67
CA GLY A 78 -9.60 19.66 16.59
C GLY A 78 -9.95 18.17 16.50
N HIS A 79 -9.26 17.41 15.65
CA HIS A 79 -9.41 15.95 15.62
C HIS A 79 -8.64 15.30 16.78
N SER A 80 -9.30 14.40 17.52
CA SER A 80 -8.67 13.67 18.62
C SER A 80 -7.81 12.49 18.16
N ALA A 81 -8.06 12.01 16.94
CA ALA A 81 -7.44 10.83 16.37
C ALA A 81 -7.42 10.91 14.84
N LEU A 82 -6.46 10.23 14.22
CA LEU A 82 -6.35 10.09 12.77
C LEU A 82 -6.36 8.62 12.38
N PHE A 83 -6.93 8.29 11.23
CA PHE A 83 -6.63 7.00 10.60
C PHE A 83 -5.24 7.05 9.97
N ALA A 84 -4.43 6.03 10.22
CA ALA A 84 -3.11 5.87 9.63
C ALA A 84 -2.94 4.48 8.99
N ASP A 85 -2.28 4.45 7.83
CA ASP A 85 -1.79 3.24 7.17
C ASP A 85 -0.27 3.40 6.97
N LEU A 86 0.51 2.70 7.79
CA LEU A 86 1.93 2.93 7.97
C LEU A 86 2.73 1.67 7.69
N ARG A 87 3.94 1.83 7.18
CA ARG A 87 4.96 0.79 7.17
C ARG A 87 6.19 1.25 7.93
N GLY A 88 6.82 0.33 8.64
CA GLY A 88 7.98 0.61 9.46
C GLY A 88 8.57 -0.63 10.11
N ALA A 89 9.75 -0.47 10.68
CA ALA A 89 10.40 -1.50 11.47
C ALA A 89 9.83 -1.50 12.90
N MET A 90 9.50 -2.69 13.42
CA MET A 90 9.05 -2.87 14.79
C MET A 90 10.26 -3.05 15.72
N GLY A 91 10.19 -2.50 16.93
CA GLY A 91 11.28 -2.62 17.89
C GLY A 91 10.85 -2.40 19.35
N SER A 92 11.80 -2.59 20.27
CA SER A 92 11.63 -2.23 21.67
C SER A 92 11.66 -0.72 21.89
N THR A 93 11.05 -0.23 22.97
CA THR A 93 11.09 1.19 23.36
C THR A 93 11.17 1.36 24.86
N GLN A 94 11.69 2.52 25.29
CA GLN A 94 11.69 2.96 26.69
C GLN A 94 10.48 3.85 27.01
N VAL A 95 9.62 4.14 26.02
CA VAL A 95 8.39 4.91 26.23
C VAL A 95 7.44 4.12 27.11
N SER A 96 7.13 4.67 28.29
CA SER A 96 6.26 4.02 29.27
C SER A 96 4.85 3.75 28.71
N GLY A 97 4.36 2.53 28.92
CA GLY A 97 3.04 2.09 28.49
C GLY A 97 2.92 1.77 26.98
N ALA A 98 4.02 1.70 26.25
CA ALA A 98 4.04 1.17 24.89
C ALA A 98 4.31 -0.34 24.88
N ASP A 99 3.61 -1.08 24.01
CA ASP A 99 3.89 -2.49 23.74
C ASP A 99 5.11 -2.69 22.81
N GLY A 100 5.63 -1.59 22.27
CA GLY A 100 6.79 -1.51 21.40
C GLY A 100 6.87 -0.15 20.71
N ALA A 101 7.85 0.01 19.82
CA ALA A 101 7.92 1.14 18.91
C ALA A 101 7.79 0.69 17.45
N MET A 102 7.32 1.62 16.63
CA MET A 102 7.33 1.51 15.17
C MET A 102 8.13 2.67 14.59
N GLN A 103 9.27 2.34 13.99
CA GLN A 103 10.11 3.28 13.24
C GLN A 103 9.54 3.39 11.82
N VAL A 104 8.79 4.45 11.56
CA VAL A 104 8.01 4.60 10.31
C VAL A 104 8.95 4.89 9.13
N SER A 105 8.88 4.05 8.10
CA SER A 105 9.58 4.19 6.83
C SER A 105 8.67 4.74 5.73
N ARG A 106 7.35 4.56 5.86
CA ARG A 106 6.36 5.03 4.88
C ARG A 106 5.00 5.31 5.51
N VAL A 107 4.39 6.40 5.07
CA VAL A 107 3.00 6.77 5.38
C VAL A 107 2.18 6.57 4.11
N TYR A 108 1.41 5.48 4.00
CA TYR A 108 0.54 5.27 2.83
C TYR A 108 -0.60 6.27 2.80
N ARG A 109 -1.19 6.49 3.99
CA ARG A 109 -2.34 7.36 4.20
C ARG A 109 -2.39 7.84 5.65
N LEU A 110 -2.69 9.13 5.83
CA LEU A 110 -2.99 9.74 7.12
C LEU A 110 -4.19 10.66 6.90
N GLN A 111 -5.33 10.41 7.55
CA GLN A 111 -6.55 11.17 7.30
C GLN A 111 -7.36 11.38 8.59
N PRO A 112 -8.01 12.54 8.73
CA PRO A 112 -8.84 12.85 9.91
C PRO A 112 -10.22 12.20 9.87
N GLU A 113 -10.75 11.93 8.67
CA GLU A 113 -12.13 11.45 8.47
C GLU A 113 -12.21 10.29 7.47
N GLY A 114 -13.37 9.65 7.38
CA GLY A 114 -13.66 8.54 6.48
C GLY A 114 -13.64 7.17 7.17
N HIS A 115 -13.89 6.10 6.42
CA HIS A 115 -14.10 4.77 7.00
C HIS A 115 -12.90 4.19 7.75
N GLY A 116 -11.67 4.58 7.41
CA GLY A 116 -10.47 4.15 8.14
C GLY A 116 -10.42 2.64 8.42
N CYS A 117 -10.41 2.28 9.71
CA CYS A 117 -10.38 0.90 10.20
C CYS A 117 -11.64 0.08 9.87
N ASP A 118 -12.77 0.74 9.60
CA ASP A 118 -14.05 0.14 9.29
C ASP A 118 -14.28 -0.05 7.78
N ASP A 119 -13.28 0.23 6.93
CA ASP A 119 -13.37 0.00 5.48
C ASP A 119 -13.46 -1.51 5.16
N PRO A 120 -14.64 -2.03 4.77
CA PRO A 120 -14.81 -3.47 4.52
C PRO A 120 -14.08 -3.94 3.26
N ASN A 121 -13.68 -3.01 2.39
CA ASN A 121 -13.07 -3.29 1.11
C ASN A 121 -11.54 -3.19 1.14
N PHE A 122 -10.93 -2.70 2.23
CA PHE A 122 -9.49 -2.45 2.28
C PHE A 122 -8.64 -3.62 1.79
N LYS A 123 -8.93 -4.85 2.25
CA LYS A 123 -8.18 -6.07 1.88
C LYS A 123 -8.26 -6.41 0.38
N ARG A 124 -9.29 -5.91 -0.32
CA ARG A 124 -9.53 -6.15 -1.75
C ARG A 124 -9.08 -4.98 -2.63
N THR A 125 -8.90 -3.81 -2.04
CA THR A 125 -8.43 -2.60 -2.72
C THR A 125 -6.96 -2.76 -3.08
N VAL A 126 -6.65 -2.65 -4.37
CA VAL A 126 -5.27 -2.54 -4.88
C VAL A 126 -4.78 -1.12 -4.69
N LEU A 127 -5.58 -0.15 -5.13
CA LEU A 127 -5.33 1.27 -4.92
C LEU A 127 -6.64 2.06 -4.95
N ARG A 128 -6.57 3.26 -4.42
CA ARG A 128 -7.62 4.27 -4.48
C ARG A 128 -7.00 5.60 -4.89
N ALA A 129 -7.76 6.40 -5.64
CA ALA A 129 -7.38 7.75 -6.02
C ALA A 129 -8.61 8.66 -5.95
N SER A 130 -8.43 9.92 -5.57
CA SER A 130 -9.52 10.90 -5.52
C SER A 130 -9.00 12.32 -5.67
N GLY A 131 -9.86 13.21 -6.15
CA GLY A 131 -9.62 14.65 -6.20
C GLY A 131 -10.88 15.42 -5.90
N GLN A 132 -10.72 16.70 -5.52
CA GLN A 132 -11.81 17.53 -4.96
C GLN A 132 -12.40 18.53 -5.94
N GLU A 133 -11.61 19.03 -6.89
CA GLU A 133 -12.04 20.08 -7.84
C GLU A 133 -11.67 19.71 -9.29
N PRO A 134 -12.59 19.09 -10.05
CA PRO A 134 -13.90 18.59 -9.60
C PRO A 134 -13.76 17.36 -8.69
N LEU A 135 -14.85 17.03 -7.98
CA LEU A 135 -14.89 15.83 -7.14
C LEU A 135 -14.90 14.57 -8.01
N TRP A 136 -13.96 13.66 -7.77
CA TRP A 136 -13.92 12.34 -8.41
C TRP A 136 -13.24 11.31 -7.50
N SER A 137 -13.57 10.04 -7.70
CA SER A 137 -12.84 8.94 -7.07
C SER A 137 -12.73 7.73 -7.98
N VAL A 138 -11.63 7.00 -7.82
CA VAL A 138 -11.35 5.73 -8.49
C VAL A 138 -10.94 4.72 -7.44
N ASN A 139 -11.67 3.60 -7.36
CA ASN A 139 -11.31 2.46 -6.53
C ASN A 139 -10.94 1.29 -7.44
N VAL A 140 -9.76 0.70 -7.23
CA VAL A 140 -9.25 -0.39 -8.06
C VAL A 140 -9.11 -1.64 -7.19
N SER A 141 -9.56 -2.76 -7.73
CA SER A 141 -9.41 -4.08 -7.14
C SER A 141 -8.93 -5.07 -8.19
N ASN A 142 -8.70 -6.32 -7.79
CA ASN A 142 -8.40 -7.40 -8.74
C ASN A 142 -9.58 -7.75 -9.67
N LYS A 143 -10.78 -7.19 -9.44
CA LYS A 143 -11.97 -7.43 -10.26
C LYS A 143 -12.27 -6.31 -11.27
N GLY A 144 -11.57 -5.18 -11.16
CA GLY A 144 -11.85 -4.01 -11.99
C GLY A 144 -11.65 -2.70 -11.24
N MET A 145 -11.94 -1.63 -11.97
CA MET A 145 -11.90 -0.24 -11.53
C MET A 145 -13.34 0.27 -11.38
N VAL A 146 -13.62 1.04 -10.34
CA VAL A 146 -14.89 1.75 -10.16
C VAL A 146 -14.60 3.25 -10.16
N LEU A 147 -15.14 3.97 -11.14
CA LEU A 147 -15.08 5.42 -11.27
C LEU A 147 -16.38 6.04 -10.74
N SER A 148 -16.25 6.98 -9.81
CA SER A 148 -17.39 7.67 -9.20
C SER A 148 -17.17 9.18 -9.20
N GLY A 149 -18.26 9.95 -9.23
CA GLY A 149 -18.28 11.42 -9.16
C GLY A 149 -19.69 11.93 -8.89
N PRO A 150 -19.87 13.23 -8.59
CA PRO A 150 -21.17 13.79 -8.21
C PRO A 150 -22.22 13.70 -9.34
N ASP A 151 -21.77 13.83 -10.59
CA ASP A 151 -22.66 13.90 -11.76
C ASP A 151 -22.83 12.54 -12.46
N ARG A 152 -22.47 11.42 -11.80
CA ARG A 152 -22.53 10.09 -12.40
C ARG A 152 -22.81 8.98 -11.39
N GLU A 153 -23.53 7.95 -11.85
CA GLU A 153 -23.55 6.66 -11.16
C GLU A 153 -22.14 6.03 -11.17
N PRO A 154 -21.77 5.28 -10.11
CA PRO A 154 -20.53 4.52 -10.08
C PRO A 154 -20.41 3.60 -11.30
N LEU A 155 -19.34 3.78 -12.09
CA LEU A 155 -19.09 3.02 -13.30
C LEU A 155 -17.98 2.00 -13.08
N ALA A 156 -18.35 0.72 -13.16
CA ALA A 156 -17.39 -0.37 -13.17
C ALA A 156 -16.76 -0.55 -14.56
N LEU A 157 -15.44 -0.63 -14.61
CA LEU A 157 -14.62 -0.71 -15.81
C LEU A 157 -13.58 -1.83 -15.67
N PRO A 158 -13.28 -2.59 -16.74
CA PRO A 158 -12.02 -3.34 -16.79
C PRO A 158 -10.84 -2.35 -16.79
N TYR A 159 -9.64 -2.80 -16.46
CA TYR A 159 -8.45 -1.95 -16.62
C TYR A 159 -7.24 -2.78 -17.02
N MET A 160 -6.30 -2.12 -17.66
CA MET A 160 -4.94 -2.59 -17.86
C MET A 160 -4.00 -1.71 -17.06
N GLU A 161 -3.06 -2.32 -16.34
CA GLU A 161 -2.03 -1.62 -15.57
C GLU A 161 -0.67 -1.74 -16.26
N GLU A 162 0.02 -0.62 -16.39
CA GLU A 162 1.40 -0.54 -16.85
C GLU A 162 2.29 0.03 -15.74
N GLN A 163 3.39 -0.67 -15.43
CA GLN A 163 4.43 -0.18 -14.53
C GLN A 163 5.44 0.63 -15.35
N LEU A 164 5.73 1.83 -14.87
CA LEU A 164 6.65 2.76 -15.51
C LEU A 164 7.91 2.94 -14.63
N PRO A 165 9.00 3.49 -15.18
CA PRO A 165 10.19 3.81 -14.39
C PRO A 165 9.86 4.66 -13.15
N GLU A 166 10.70 4.56 -12.13
CA GLU A 166 10.58 5.30 -10.86
C GLU A 166 9.30 5.00 -10.06
N GLY A 167 8.71 3.82 -10.27
CA GLY A 167 7.53 3.38 -9.51
C GLY A 167 6.23 4.10 -9.91
N ARG A 168 6.23 4.77 -11.07
CA ARG A 168 5.01 5.32 -11.66
C ARG A 168 4.12 4.20 -12.18
N ILE A 169 2.81 4.42 -12.15
CA ILE A 169 1.80 3.45 -12.61
C ILE A 169 0.85 4.18 -13.54
N ASN A 170 0.47 3.54 -14.63
CA ASN A 170 -0.63 3.99 -15.47
C ASN A 170 -1.71 2.90 -15.53
N LEU A 171 -2.96 3.27 -15.25
CA LEU A 171 -4.11 2.39 -15.41
C LEU A 171 -5.02 2.93 -16.50
N THR A 172 -5.30 2.12 -17.50
CA THR A 172 -6.11 2.53 -18.65
C THR A 172 -7.35 1.66 -18.81
N SER A 173 -8.46 2.28 -19.21
CA SER A 173 -9.70 1.59 -19.61
C SER A 173 -10.33 2.30 -20.81
N GLU A 174 -10.87 1.52 -21.74
CA GLU A 174 -11.75 2.02 -22.80
C GLU A 174 -12.96 1.08 -22.88
N ALA A 175 -14.03 1.43 -22.18
CA ALA A 175 -15.24 0.63 -22.07
C ALA A 175 -16.44 1.51 -21.73
N ASN A 176 -17.65 1.04 -22.05
CA ASN A 176 -18.90 1.74 -21.75
C ASN A 176 -18.95 3.19 -22.29
N GLY A 177 -18.26 3.45 -23.40
CA GLY A 177 -18.16 4.79 -24.00
C GLY A 177 -17.23 5.76 -23.26
N GLU A 178 -16.47 5.28 -22.28
CA GLU A 178 -15.56 6.08 -21.46
C GLU A 178 -14.11 5.66 -21.71
N ARG A 179 -13.25 6.67 -21.91
CA ARG A 179 -11.81 6.50 -21.94
C ARG A 179 -11.19 7.06 -20.65
N VAL A 180 -10.58 6.18 -19.88
CA VAL A 180 -9.97 6.47 -18.58
C VAL A 180 -8.48 6.21 -18.64
N GLU A 181 -7.68 7.18 -18.19
CA GLU A 181 -6.25 7.03 -17.95
C GLU A 181 -5.95 7.58 -16.54
N LEU A 182 -5.49 6.73 -15.63
CA LEU A 182 -5.11 7.10 -14.27
C LEU A 182 -3.60 6.96 -14.10
N TRP A 183 -2.93 8.10 -14.03
CA TRP A 183 -1.49 8.19 -13.84
C TRP A 183 -1.18 8.43 -12.36
N LEU A 184 -0.34 7.58 -11.78
CA LEU A 184 0.09 7.64 -10.40
C LEU A 184 1.59 7.83 -10.33
N ALA A 185 2.04 8.73 -9.45
CA ALA A 185 3.46 8.93 -9.17
C ALA A 185 3.71 8.84 -7.65
N PRO A 186 4.79 8.17 -7.21
CA PRO A 186 5.14 7.99 -5.80
C PRO A 186 5.70 9.30 -5.22
N GLN A 187 4.78 10.21 -4.92
CA GLN A 187 5.04 11.53 -4.39
C GLN A 187 3.99 11.86 -3.33
N ARG A 188 4.46 12.33 -2.17
CA ARG A 188 3.57 12.82 -1.09
C ARG A 188 2.58 13.84 -1.66
N CYS A 189 1.30 13.61 -1.39
CA CYS A 189 0.17 14.40 -1.85
C CYS A 189 -0.73 14.74 -0.66
N VAL A 190 -1.16 15.99 -0.56
CA VAL A 190 -2.06 16.48 0.49
C VAL A 190 -3.36 16.88 -0.18
N ASP A 191 -4.46 16.31 0.30
CA ASP A 191 -5.80 16.70 -0.12
C ASP A 191 -6.09 18.12 0.36
N SER A 192 -6.40 19.04 -0.56
CA SER A 192 -6.53 20.46 -0.25
C SER A 192 -7.73 20.81 0.64
N MET A 193 -8.75 19.94 0.68
CA MET A 193 -9.96 20.17 1.46
C MET A 193 -9.86 19.59 2.88
N SER A 194 -9.33 18.37 3.00
CA SER A 194 -9.28 17.63 4.26
C SER A 194 -7.92 17.66 4.96
N GLY A 195 -6.86 18.10 4.27
CA GLY A 195 -5.49 17.97 4.73
C GLY A 195 -4.98 16.52 4.73
N ALA A 196 -5.78 15.54 4.30
CA ALA A 196 -5.39 14.14 4.30
C ALA A 196 -4.14 13.91 3.45
N VAL A 197 -3.16 13.20 4.02
CA VAL A 197 -1.89 12.91 3.35
C VAL A 197 -1.94 11.52 2.75
N GLN A 198 -1.51 11.41 1.49
CA GLN A 198 -1.34 10.14 0.80
C GLN A 198 0.04 10.10 0.12
N HIS A 199 0.64 8.92 -0.01
CA HIS A 199 1.99 8.79 -0.57
C HIS A 199 2.09 8.90 -2.10
N MET A 200 0.98 9.00 -2.82
CA MET A 200 1.00 9.17 -4.28
C MET A 200 0.18 10.38 -4.72
N SER A 201 0.65 11.01 -5.79
CA SER A 201 -0.16 11.94 -6.58
C SER A 201 -0.90 11.18 -7.69
N ALA A 202 -2.06 11.69 -8.07
CA ALA A 202 -2.91 11.11 -9.10
C ALA A 202 -3.29 12.15 -10.16
N GLN A 203 -3.29 11.71 -11.41
CA GLN A 203 -3.82 12.44 -12.55
C GLN A 203 -4.81 11.53 -13.29
N LEU A 204 -6.09 11.86 -13.20
CA LEU A 204 -7.16 11.19 -13.93
C LEU A 204 -7.41 11.95 -15.22
N ARG A 205 -7.28 11.27 -16.37
CA ARG A 205 -7.74 11.76 -17.66
C ARG A 205 -9.00 10.99 -18.04
N LEU A 206 -10.13 11.67 -18.03
CA LEU A 206 -11.44 11.12 -18.41
C LEU A 206 -11.88 11.78 -19.72
N ASN A 207 -11.97 11.01 -20.81
CA ASN A 207 -12.27 11.51 -22.15
C ASN A 207 -11.41 12.72 -22.54
N GLY A 208 -10.12 12.67 -22.21
CA GLY A 208 -9.16 13.74 -22.47
C GLY A 208 -9.13 14.88 -21.43
N LYS A 209 -10.13 15.00 -20.55
CA LYS A 209 -10.17 16.00 -19.47
C LYS A 209 -9.30 15.56 -18.30
N LEU A 210 -8.28 16.37 -17.98
CA LEU A 210 -7.36 16.14 -16.87
C LEU A 210 -7.96 16.65 -15.55
N MET A 211 -7.89 15.82 -14.51
CA MET A 211 -8.25 16.14 -13.13
C MET A 211 -7.14 15.62 -12.20
N ARG A 212 -6.79 16.39 -11.18
CA ARG A 212 -5.69 16.07 -10.24
C ARG A 212 -6.25 15.58 -8.92
N GLY A 213 -5.45 14.81 -8.20
CA GLY A 213 -5.83 14.25 -6.91
C GLY A 213 -4.67 13.55 -6.21
N CYS A 214 -5.00 12.85 -5.14
CA CYS A 214 -4.09 12.00 -4.39
C CYS A 214 -4.46 10.53 -4.52
N ALA A 215 -3.50 9.63 -4.31
CA ALA A 215 -3.74 8.19 -4.32
C ALA A 215 -2.98 7.46 -3.21
N SER A 216 -3.51 6.29 -2.86
CA SER A 216 -2.88 5.36 -1.93
C SER A 216 -3.15 3.90 -2.34
N PHE A 217 -2.24 3.01 -1.99
CA PHE A 217 -2.42 1.57 -2.14
C PHE A 217 -3.37 1.06 -1.06
N GLY A 218 -4.20 0.11 -1.42
CA GLY A 218 -5.01 -0.64 -0.47
C GLY A 218 -4.27 -1.85 0.10
N GLY A 219 -5.01 -2.74 0.74
CA GLY A 219 -4.45 -3.91 1.42
C GLY A 219 -4.12 -5.07 0.49
N ALA A 220 -4.60 -5.04 -0.76
CA ALA A 220 -4.28 -6.06 -1.76
C ALA A 220 -2.90 -5.84 -2.40
N ARG A 221 -2.23 -4.72 -2.13
CA ARG A 221 -0.91 -4.38 -2.68
C ARG A 221 0.06 -4.03 -1.57
N ASN A 222 1.13 -4.82 -1.50
CA ASN A 222 2.33 -4.51 -0.71
C ASN A 222 3.46 -4.25 -1.71
N ASP A 223 4.08 -3.09 -1.61
CA ASP A 223 5.22 -2.65 -2.41
C ASP A 223 6.50 -2.50 -1.59
#